data_AF-A0A0Q5HR65-F1
#
_entry.id   AF-A0A0Q5HR65-F1
#
_cell.length_a   1.000
_cell.length_b   1.000
_cell.length_c   1.000
_cell.angle_alpha   90.00
_cell.angle_beta   90.00
_cell.angle_gamma   90.00
#
_symmetry.space_group_name_H-M   'P 1'
#
loop_
_entity.id
_entity.type
_entity.pdbx_description
1 polymer ?
#
loop_
_entity_poly.entity_id
_entity_poly.type
_entity_poly.pdbx_seq_one_letter_code
_entity_poly.pdbx_strand_id
1 'polypeptide(L)'
;MWARIERFVKDSAKRSKTLPAFIEALKPRLACETISPRWMRIGSNGEVPLLAVHDAETGALREYVQIDDPDRREFPTKLVERSDARQTIQRLFSETAWVVMLVRDRIEREKPAEKRLTAAVDAEIEGEAA
;
A
#
# COMPACT_ATOMS: atom_id res chain seq x y z
N MET A 1 0.89 5.57 -18.39
CA MET A 1 1.03 5.77 -16.93
C MET A 1 1.88 4.68 -16.27
N TRP A 2 1.51 3.40 -16.37
CA TRP A 2 2.20 2.31 -15.67
C TRP A 2 3.68 2.12 -16.02
N ALA A 3 4.07 2.22 -17.29
CA ALA A 3 5.48 2.19 -17.70
C ALA A 3 6.32 3.34 -17.11
N ARG A 4 5.67 4.49 -16.83
CA ARG A 4 6.31 5.65 -16.20
C ARG A 4 6.58 5.38 -14.72
N ILE A 5 5.65 4.70 -14.04
CA ILE A 5 5.83 4.25 -12.64
C ILE A 5 7.00 3.29 -12.54
N GLU A 6 7.05 2.26 -13.40
CA GLU A 6 8.16 1.29 -13.42
C GLU A 6 9.52 1.98 -13.60
N ARG A 7 9.62 2.89 -14.58
CA ARG A 7 10.84 3.65 -14.83
C ARG A 7 11.24 4.50 -13.62
N PHE A 8 10.31 5.23 -13.02
CA PHE A 8 10.61 6.11 -11.90
C PHE A 8 11.01 5.35 -10.64
N VAL A 9 10.42 4.18 -10.39
CA VAL A 9 10.85 3.31 -9.31
C VAL A 9 12.27 2.80 -9.55
N LYS A 10 12.59 2.31 -10.75
CA LYS A 10 13.95 1.86 -11.10
C LYS A 10 14.99 2.97 -10.99
N ASP A 11 14.68 4.14 -11.53
CA ASP A 11 15.57 5.31 -11.51
C ASP A 11 15.84 5.82 -10.08
N SER A 12 14.82 5.80 -9.22
CA SER A 12 14.93 6.18 -7.82
C SER A 12 15.71 5.13 -7.03
N ALA A 13 15.36 3.85 -7.18
CA ALA A 13 16.01 2.74 -6.49
C ALA A 13 17.52 2.65 -6.78
N LYS A 14 17.94 2.85 -8.03
CA LYS A 14 19.36 2.77 -8.44
C LYS A 14 20.26 3.76 -7.68
N ARG A 15 19.72 4.89 -7.22
CA ARG A 15 20.49 5.99 -6.61
C ARG A 15 20.33 6.07 -5.09
N SER A 16 19.46 5.26 -4.52
CA SER A 16 19.09 5.36 -3.11
C SER A 16 19.74 4.24 -2.29
N LYS A 17 20.39 4.64 -1.19
CA LYS A 17 21.02 3.71 -0.24
C LYS A 17 20.14 3.43 0.99
N THR A 18 19.14 4.27 1.22
CA THR A 18 18.21 4.19 2.36
C THR A 18 16.78 4.40 1.87
N LEU A 19 15.80 3.88 2.63
CA LEU A 19 14.38 4.03 2.29
C LEU A 19 13.92 5.50 2.26
N PRO A 20 14.33 6.38 3.20
CA PRO A 20 14.02 7.81 3.09
C PRO A 20 14.57 8.44 1.81
N ALA A 21 15.83 8.14 1.44
CA ALA A 21 16.43 8.65 0.21
C ALA A 21 15.73 8.12 -1.05
N PHE A 22 15.17 6.92 -1.01
CA PHE A 22 14.33 6.38 -2.08
C PHE A 22 13.02 7.15 -2.20
N ILE A 23 12.32 7.36 -1.09
CA ILE A 23 11.03 8.06 -1.05
C ILE A 23 11.18 9.50 -1.56
N GLU A 24 12.18 10.23 -1.07
CA GLU A 24 12.42 11.62 -1.48
C GLU A 24 12.83 11.74 -2.96
N ALA A 25 13.49 10.72 -3.51
CA ALA A 25 13.77 10.66 -4.93
C ALA A 25 12.51 10.32 -5.76
N LEU A 26 11.62 9.48 -5.25
CA LEU A 26 10.46 8.97 -5.97
C LEU A 26 9.27 9.95 -6.00
N LYS A 27 8.93 10.56 -4.85
CA LYS A 27 7.80 11.48 -4.68
C LYS A 27 7.67 12.56 -5.78
N PRO A 28 8.71 13.36 -6.10
CA PRO A 28 8.59 14.40 -7.11
C PRO A 28 8.35 13.85 -8.51
N ARG A 29 8.76 12.60 -8.78
CA ARG A 29 8.54 11.95 -10.09
C ARG A 29 7.11 11.46 -10.24
N LEU A 30 6.50 10.99 -9.15
CA LEU A 30 5.12 10.51 -9.12
C LEU A 30 4.10 11.61 -8.86
N ALA A 31 4.53 12.85 -8.58
CA ALA A 31 3.66 13.94 -8.12
C ALA A 31 2.77 13.51 -6.93
N CYS A 32 3.33 12.65 -6.06
CA CYS A 32 2.66 12.15 -4.86
C CYS A 32 3.37 12.76 -3.66
N GLU A 33 2.85 13.87 -3.14
CA GLU A 33 3.48 14.57 -2.01
C GLU A 33 3.30 13.80 -0.69
N THR A 34 2.14 13.15 -0.50
CA THR A 34 1.80 12.43 0.72
C THR A 34 1.10 11.10 0.43
N ILE A 35 1.34 10.11 1.30
CA ILE A 35 0.58 8.86 1.30
C ILE A 35 -0.74 9.16 2.02
N SER A 36 -1.88 8.97 1.33
CA SER A 36 -3.18 9.14 1.97
C SER A 36 -3.32 8.19 3.17
N PRO A 37 -3.77 8.67 4.35
CA PRO A 37 -3.95 7.83 5.53
C PRO A 37 -4.86 6.63 5.34
N ARG A 38 -5.75 6.68 4.33
CA ARG A 38 -6.59 5.53 3.95
C ARG A 38 -5.77 4.27 3.63
N TRP A 39 -4.58 4.46 3.06
CA TRP A 39 -3.65 3.39 2.67
C TRP A 39 -2.74 2.93 3.82
N MET A 40 -2.85 3.53 5.00
CA MET A 40 -2.08 3.19 6.20
C MET A 40 -2.90 2.36 7.21
N ARG A 41 -4.07 1.83 6.81
CA ARG A 41 -4.88 0.95 7.67
C ARG A 41 -4.09 -0.33 7.96
N ILE A 42 -3.95 -0.67 9.23
CA ILE A 42 -3.35 -1.93 9.66
C ILE A 42 -4.45 -2.99 9.73
N GLY A 43 -4.15 -4.21 9.24
CA GLY A 43 -5.08 -5.35 9.33
C GLY A 43 -4.58 -6.55 8.54
N SER A 44 -4.46 -7.69 9.22
CA SER A 44 -3.95 -9.03 8.83
C SER A 44 -2.44 -9.23 8.58
N ASN A 45 -1.65 -8.20 8.22
CA ASN A 45 -0.20 -8.38 7.91
C ASN A 45 0.77 -7.46 8.69
N GLY A 46 0.29 -6.69 9.68
CA GLY A 46 1.12 -5.79 10.50
C GLY A 46 1.22 -6.29 11.93
N GLU A 47 2.35 -5.99 12.59
CA GLU A 47 2.60 -6.36 14.00
C GLU A 47 1.44 -5.94 14.90
N VAL A 48 0.81 -6.93 15.51
CA VAL A 48 -0.23 -6.73 16.51
C VAL A 48 0.44 -6.19 17.78
N PRO A 49 0.10 -4.98 18.22
CA PRO A 49 0.64 -4.44 19.45
C PRO A 49 0.01 -5.18 20.62
N LEU A 50 0.84 -5.94 21.33
CA LEU A 50 0.50 -6.55 22.60
C LEU A 50 0.74 -5.51 23.71
N LEU A 51 -0.30 -5.20 24.47
CA LEU A 51 -0.15 -4.39 25.68
C LEU A 51 0.15 -5.32 26.85
N ALA A 52 1.30 -5.11 27.51
CA ALA A 52 1.60 -5.80 28.77
C ALA A 52 0.75 -5.17 29.89
N VAL A 53 -0.17 -5.93 30.44
CA VAL A 53 -0.93 -5.54 31.63
C VAL A 53 -0.17 -5.99 32.84
N HIS A 54 0.22 -5.04 33.68
CA HIS A 54 0.89 -5.29 34.95
C HIS A 54 -0.11 -5.21 36.09
N ASP A 55 0.12 -6.03 37.10
CA ASP A 55 -0.58 -5.94 38.37
C ASP A 55 -0.26 -4.61 39.08
N ALA A 56 -1.28 -3.89 39.51
CA ALA A 56 -1.14 -2.51 40.01
C ALA A 56 -0.42 -2.42 41.36
N GLU A 57 -0.39 -3.50 42.14
CA GLU A 57 0.21 -3.51 43.48
C GLU A 57 1.62 -4.11 43.47
N THR A 58 1.86 -5.12 42.63
CA THR A 58 3.13 -5.85 42.59
C THR A 58 4.01 -5.50 41.39
N GLY A 59 3.45 -4.84 40.36
CA GLY A 59 4.13 -4.57 39.09
C GLY A 59 4.40 -5.83 38.24
N ALA A 60 3.97 -7.00 38.72
CA ALA A 60 4.19 -8.26 38.03
C ALA A 60 3.38 -8.32 36.73
N LEU A 61 4.00 -8.86 35.67
CA LEU A 61 3.32 -9.06 34.38
C LEU A 61 2.18 -10.07 34.57
N ARG A 62 0.95 -9.66 34.25
CA ARG A 62 -0.25 -10.48 34.42
C ARG A 62 -0.70 -11.11 33.11
N GLU A 63 -0.85 -10.31 32.07
CA GLU A 63 -1.32 -10.78 30.76
C GLU A 63 -0.85 -9.85 29.63
N TYR A 64 -0.85 -10.39 28.40
CA TYR A 64 -0.72 -9.60 27.19
C TYR A 64 -2.10 -9.45 26.55
N VAL A 65 -2.56 -8.21 26.38
CA VAL A 65 -3.85 -7.91 25.72
C VAL A 65 -3.59 -7.49 24.28
N GLN A 66 -4.25 -8.16 23.34
CA GLN A 66 -4.32 -7.75 21.95
C GLN A 66 -5.40 -6.68 21.81
N ILE A 67 -5.01 -5.45 21.48
CA ILE A 67 -5.95 -4.39 21.11
C ILE A 67 -6.21 -4.52 19.61
N ASP A 68 -7.32 -5.17 19.27
CA ASP A 68 -7.81 -5.21 17.90
C ASP A 68 -8.60 -3.92 17.62
N ASP A 69 -7.94 -2.97 16.96
CA ASP A 69 -8.58 -1.75 16.47
C ASP A 69 -8.57 -1.79 14.92
N PRO A 70 -9.71 -2.15 14.29
CA PRO A 70 -9.81 -2.32 12.84
C PRO A 70 -9.66 -1.02 12.05
N ASP A 71 -9.77 0.14 12.71
CA ASP A 71 -9.54 1.45 12.11
C ASP A 71 -8.18 2.06 12.47
N ARG A 72 -7.34 1.31 13.18
CA ARG A 72 -5.99 1.73 13.51
C ARG A 72 -5.17 1.97 12.24
N ARG A 73 -4.60 3.17 12.18
CA ARG A 73 -3.66 3.58 11.13
C ARG A 73 -2.32 3.84 11.77
N GLU A 74 -1.29 3.14 11.34
CA GLU A 74 0.08 3.38 11.78
C GLU A 74 0.91 3.64 10.54
N PHE A 75 1.68 4.72 10.57
CA PHE A 75 2.73 4.89 9.59
C PHE A 75 3.69 3.69 9.77
N PRO A 76 4.15 3.02 8.71
CA PRO A 76 4.94 1.79 8.83
C PRO A 76 6.37 2.03 9.35
N THR A 77 6.58 2.98 10.27
CA THR A 77 7.87 3.31 10.90
C THR A 77 8.54 2.08 11.47
N LYS A 78 7.85 1.26 12.27
CA LYS A 78 8.43 0.02 12.83
C LYS A 78 8.84 -0.99 11.76
N LEU A 79 8.03 -1.14 10.72
CA LEU A 79 8.36 -2.03 9.60
C LEU A 79 9.59 -1.54 8.85
N VAL A 80 9.66 -0.22 8.61
CA VAL A 80 10.81 0.44 7.98
C VAL A 80 12.07 0.32 8.84
N GLU A 81 11.96 0.51 10.16
CA GLU A 81 13.05 0.35 11.12
C GLU A 81 13.63 -1.06 11.14
N ARG A 82 12.78 -2.09 11.02
CA ARG A 82 13.20 -3.50 11.01
C ARG A 82 13.66 -3.99 9.62
N SER A 83 13.33 -3.26 8.56
CA SER A 83 13.61 -3.68 7.19
C SER A 83 15.08 -3.43 6.80
N ASP A 84 15.68 -4.38 6.08
CA ASP A 84 16.92 -4.12 5.36
C ASP A 84 16.61 -3.19 4.18
N ALA A 85 17.03 -1.94 4.31
CA ALA A 85 16.79 -0.91 3.29
C ALA A 85 17.37 -1.29 1.93
N ARG A 86 18.54 -1.93 1.89
CA ARG A 86 19.20 -2.33 0.64
C ARG A 86 18.43 -3.46 -0.03
N GLN A 87 18.06 -4.49 0.73
CA GLN A 87 17.28 -5.61 0.21
C GLN A 87 15.90 -5.14 -0.28
N THR A 88 15.25 -4.25 0.47
CA THR A 88 13.95 -3.69 0.13
C THR A 88 14.02 -2.88 -1.16
N ILE A 89 15.01 -2.00 -1.31
CA ILE A 89 15.21 -1.21 -2.53
C ILE A 89 15.52 -2.11 -3.73
N GLN A 90 16.31 -3.16 -3.53
CA GLN A 90 16.61 -4.13 -4.59
C GLN A 90 15.36 -4.89 -5.04
N ARG A 91 14.50 -5.32 -4.10
CA ARG A 91 13.21 -5.91 -4.42
C ARG A 91 12.31 -4.94 -5.16
N LEU A 92 12.21 -3.69 -4.72
CA LEU A 92 11.46 -2.66 -5.44
C LEU A 92 11.97 -2.47 -6.88
N PHE A 93 13.29 -2.46 -7.08
CA PHE A 93 13.89 -2.36 -8.40
C PHE A 93 13.52 -3.54 -9.32
N SER A 94 13.57 -4.77 -8.79
CA SER A 94 13.37 -5.99 -9.58
C SER A 94 11.90 -6.38 -9.74
N GLU A 95 11.08 -6.18 -8.72
CA GLU A 95 9.72 -6.76 -8.62
C GLU A 95 8.62 -5.79 -9.07
N THR A 96 8.86 -4.47 -9.14
CA THR A 96 7.82 -3.49 -9.53
C THR A 96 7.21 -3.77 -10.91
N ALA A 97 8.00 -4.32 -11.84
CA ALA A 97 7.49 -4.70 -13.16
C ALA A 97 6.40 -5.78 -13.08
N TRP A 98 6.54 -6.74 -12.16
CA TRP A 98 5.56 -7.81 -11.95
C TRP A 98 4.23 -7.25 -11.46
N VAL A 99 4.26 -6.36 -10.46
CA VAL A 99 3.07 -5.68 -9.95
C VAL A 99 2.37 -4.89 -11.06
N VAL A 100 3.14 -4.14 -11.86
CA VAL A 100 2.60 -3.39 -13.01
C VAL A 100 1.94 -4.32 -14.04
N MET A 101 2.56 -5.45 -14.35
CA MET A 101 1.98 -6.41 -15.30
C MET A 101 0.70 -7.06 -14.78
N LEU A 102 0.65 -7.41 -13.50
CA LEU A 102 -0.56 -7.96 -12.86
C LEU A 102 -1.71 -6.95 -12.88
N VAL A 103 -1.44 -5.68 -12.56
CA VAL A 103 -2.45 -4.62 -12.62
C VAL A 103 -2.93 -4.42 -14.06
N ARG A 104 -2.02 -4.44 -15.04
CA ARG A 104 -2.39 -4.32 -16.44
C ARG A 104 -3.27 -5.48 -16.90
N ASP A 105 -2.88 -6.71 -16.61
CA ASP A 105 -3.66 -7.91 -16.94
C ASP A 105 -5.06 -7.82 -16.31
N ARG A 106 -5.14 -7.42 -15.03
CA ARG A 106 -6.43 -7.24 -14.34
C ARG A 106 -7.31 -6.20 -15.03
N ILE A 107 -6.78 -5.02 -15.34
CA ILE A 107 -7.52 -3.96 -16.03
C ILE A 107 -8.03 -4.45 -17.40
N GLU A 108 -7.18 -5.12 -18.18
CA GLU A 108 -7.59 -5.63 -19.50
C GLU A 108 -8.70 -6.69 -19.39
N ARG A 109 -8.68 -7.53 -18.34
CA ARG A 109 -9.75 -8.50 -18.06
C ARG A 109 -11.06 -7.86 -17.59
N GLU A 110 -10.99 -6.73 -16.90
CA GLU A 110 -12.17 -6.04 -16.36
C GLU A 110 -12.85 -5.12 -17.39
N LYS A 111 -12.12 -4.60 -18.38
CA LYS A 111 -12.66 -3.74 -19.45
C LYS A 111 -13.94 -4.27 -20.13
N PRO A 112 -14.07 -5.56 -20.48
CA PRO A 112 -15.28 -6.08 -21.09
C PRO A 112 -16.49 -6.01 -20.15
N ALA A 113 -16.28 -6.25 -18.86
CA ALA A 113 -17.35 -6.17 -17.87
C ALA A 113 -17.79 -4.71 -17.66
N GLU A 114 -16.84 -3.78 -17.60
CA GLU A 114 -17.11 -2.34 -17.53
C GLU A 114 -17.92 -1.86 -18.73
N LYS A 115 -17.53 -2.22 -19.96
CA LYS A 115 -18.27 -1.86 -21.19
C LYS A 115 -19.71 -2.38 -21.20
N ARG A 116 -19.92 -3.62 -20.73
CA ARG A 116 -21.26 -4.20 -20.64
C ARG A 116 -22.12 -3.49 -19.60
N LEU A 117 -21.53 -3.11 -18.48
CA LEU A 117 -22.21 -2.35 -17.44
C LEU A 117 -22.61 -0.96 -17.94
N THR A 118 -21.70 -0.23 -18.58
CA THR A 118 -22.01 1.08 -19.18
C THR A 118 -23.13 0.98 -20.21
N ALA A 119 -23.04 0.02 -21.13
CA ALA A 119 -24.10 -0.18 -22.13
C ALA A 119 -25.47 -0.54 -21.51
N ALA A 120 -25.48 -1.29 -20.41
CA ALA A 120 -26.72 -1.61 -19.69
C ALA A 120 -27.32 -0.37 -19.03
N VAL A 121 -26.50 0.45 -18.38
CA VAL A 121 -26.93 1.72 -17.76
C VAL A 121 -27.45 2.70 -18.81
N ASP A 122 -26.76 2.84 -19.94
CA ASP A 122 -27.17 3.72 -21.03
C ASP A 122 -28.53 3.30 -21.62
N ALA A 123 -28.74 1.99 -21.81
CA ALA A 123 -30.02 1.45 -22.29
C ALA A 123 -31.18 1.66 -21.29
N GLU A 124 -30.90 1.63 -19.99
CA GLU A 124 -31.90 1.86 -18.94
C GLU A 124 -32.32 3.34 -18.89
N ILE A 125 -31.35 4.27 -19.04
CA ILE A 125 -31.61 5.72 -19.12
C ILE A 125 -32.41 6.07 -20.38
N GLU A 126 -32.08 5.49 -21.53
CA GLU A 126 -32.81 5.72 -22.79
C GLU A 126 -34.23 5.14 -22.74
N GLY A 127 -34.42 4.03 -22.02
CA GLY A 127 -35.73 3.41 -21.81
C GLY A 127 -36.66 4.18 -20.86
N GLU A 128 -36.13 4.89 -19.86
CA GLU A 128 -36.91 5.77 -18.97
C GLU A 128 -37.30 7.11 -19.61
N ALA A 129 -36.62 7.52 -20.69
CA ALA A 129 -36.86 8.78 -21.40
C ALA A 129 -37.88 8.69 -22.55
N ALA A 130 -38.39 7.48 -22.86
CA ALA A 130 -39.34 7.18 -23.94
C ALA A 130 -40.75 6.86 -23.40
#